data_AF-A0A6N1XCQ6-F1
#
_entry.id   AF-A0A6N1XCQ6-F1
#
_cell.length_a   1.000
_cell.length_b   1.000
_cell.length_c   1.000
_cell.angle_alpha   90.00
_cell.angle_beta   90.00
_cell.angle_gamma   90.00
#
_symmetry.space_group_name_H-M   'P 1'
#
loop_
_entity.id
_entity.type
_entity.pdbx_description
1 polymer ?
#
loop_
_entity_poly.entity_id
_entity_poly.type
_entity_poly.pdbx_seq_one_letter_code
_entity_poly.pdbx_strand_id
1 'polypeptide(L)'
;MAAFYVANKFGRIQAEIGRRQAETAALAMATARDKLRLDLFEKRFAVYEAAACFIRDAIRLKNVTHDRRFDYLEAINSAMWLFDDTVVDHLDLIFSELYNLIEATEEIATEPDSDQRKAMITRKKGYLNNLRLHQTTLHSVMAPYLRFTENVQT
;
A
#
# COMPACT_ATOMS: atom_id res chain seq x y z
N MET A 1 -67.52 -4.82 11.45
CA MET A 1 -66.71 -3.75 12.04
C MET A 1 -65.35 -4.25 12.57
N ALA A 2 -65.27 -5.32 13.38
CA ALA A 2 -64.00 -5.81 13.95
C ALA A 2 -62.94 -6.24 12.91
N ALA A 3 -63.32 -6.98 11.86
CA ALA A 3 -62.38 -7.45 10.84
C ALA A 3 -61.69 -6.31 10.05
N PHE A 4 -62.44 -5.24 9.73
CA PHE A 4 -61.90 -4.05 9.04
C PHE A 4 -60.90 -3.28 9.91
N TYR A 5 -61.21 -3.11 11.19
CA TYR A 5 -60.31 -2.48 12.16
C TYR A 5 -58.99 -3.25 12.29
N VAL A 6 -59.07 -4.57 12.38
CA VAL A 6 -57.92 -5.47 12.44
C VAL A 6 -57.07 -5.37 11.17
N ALA A 7 -57.68 -5.42 9.98
CA ALA A 7 -56.98 -5.29 8.71
C ALA A 7 -56.25 -3.94 8.55
N ASN A 8 -56.90 -2.83 8.91
CA ASN A 8 -56.27 -1.50 8.85
C ASN A 8 -55.08 -1.39 9.82
N LYS A 9 -55.23 -1.91 11.05
CA LYS A 9 -54.15 -1.95 12.05
C LYS A 9 -52.95 -2.77 11.55
N PHE A 10 -53.20 -3.95 10.97
CA PHE A 10 -52.14 -4.79 10.41
C PHE A 10 -51.44 -4.14 9.21
N GLY A 11 -52.18 -3.51 8.29
CA GLY A 11 -51.58 -2.79 7.16
C GLY A 11 -50.65 -1.65 7.62
N ARG A 12 -51.04 -0.89 8.66
CA ARG A 12 -50.19 0.15 9.24
C ARG A 12 -48.93 -0.40 9.89
N ILE A 13 -49.04 -1.52 10.62
CA ILE A 13 -47.88 -2.21 11.23
C ILE A 13 -46.93 -2.72 10.14
N GLN A 14 -47.45 -3.34 9.08
CA GLN A 14 -46.64 -3.81 7.95
C GLN A 14 -45.92 -2.66 7.24
N ALA A 15 -46.60 -1.52 7.04
CA ALA A 15 -45.99 -0.32 6.45
C ALA A 15 -44.91 0.30 7.36
N GLU A 16 -45.03 0.20 8.68
CA GLU A 16 -44.01 0.62 9.64
C GLU A 16 -42.80 -0.31 9.63
N ILE A 17 -43.03 -1.63 9.62
CA ILE A 17 -41.98 -2.65 9.49
C ILE A 17 -41.19 -2.43 8.20
N GLY A 18 -41.87 -2.25 7.06
CA GLY A 18 -41.22 -2.00 5.78
C GLY A 18 -40.35 -0.74 5.80
N ARG A 19 -40.82 0.35 6.42
CA ARG A 19 -40.01 1.58 6.58
C ARG A 19 -38.77 1.35 7.43
N ARG A 20 -38.91 0.69 8.58
CA ARG A 20 -37.76 0.36 9.44
C ARG A 20 -36.76 -0.56 8.73
N GLN A 21 -37.23 -1.52 7.95
CA GLN A 21 -36.37 -2.40 7.15
C GLN A 21 -35.61 -1.60 6.09
N ALA A 22 -36.26 -0.64 5.42
CA ALA A 22 -35.62 0.22 4.44
C ALA A 22 -34.54 1.13 5.09
N GLU A 23 -34.85 1.75 6.24
CA GLU A 23 -33.90 2.55 7.02
C GLU A 23 -32.68 1.72 7.46
N THR A 24 -32.94 0.50 7.97
CA THR A 24 -31.88 -0.43 8.40
C THR A 24 -30.99 -0.83 7.23
N ALA A 25 -31.58 -1.14 6.07
CA ALA A 25 -30.84 -1.49 4.87
C ALA A 25 -29.98 -0.32 4.36
N ALA A 26 -30.50 0.91 4.40
CA ALA A 26 -29.75 2.11 4.02
C ALA A 26 -28.54 2.34 4.94
N LEU A 27 -28.72 2.17 6.26
CA LEU A 27 -27.62 2.26 7.22
C LEU A 27 -26.57 1.15 6.99
N ALA A 28 -27.01 -0.10 6.80
CA ALA A 28 -26.12 -1.22 6.53
C ALA A 28 -25.30 -1.01 5.24
N MET A 29 -25.92 -0.46 4.20
CA MET A 29 -25.23 -0.11 2.95
C MET A 29 -24.16 0.97 3.17
N ALA A 30 -24.47 2.02 3.93
CA ALA A 30 -23.51 3.06 4.26
C ALA A 30 -22.32 2.50 5.05
N THR A 31 -22.58 1.69 6.09
CA THR A 31 -21.54 1.04 6.88
C THR A 31 -20.67 0.10 6.05
N ALA A 32 -21.28 -0.70 5.16
CA ALA A 32 -20.53 -1.61 4.28
C ALA A 32 -19.61 -0.84 3.33
N ARG A 33 -20.07 0.29 2.80
CA ARG A 33 -19.26 1.18 1.95
C ARG A 33 -18.08 1.77 2.72
N ASP A 34 -18.31 2.27 3.92
CA ASP A 34 -17.25 2.86 4.74
C ASP A 34 -16.22 1.81 5.19
N LYS A 35 -16.67 0.58 5.49
CA LYS A 35 -15.78 -0.56 5.76
C LYS A 35 -14.92 -0.89 4.55
N LEU A 36 -15.50 -0.99 3.35
CA LEU A 36 -14.74 -1.27 2.13
C LEU A 36 -13.67 -0.21 1.87
N ARG A 37 -13.98 1.07 2.14
CA ARG A 37 -13.01 2.17 2.03
C ARG A 37 -11.86 2.02 3.02
N LEU A 38 -12.15 1.67 4.27
CA LEU A 38 -11.13 1.42 5.28
C LEU A 38 -10.25 0.23 4.90
N ASP A 39 -10.85 -0.89 4.50
CA ASP A 39 -10.13 -2.10 4.09
C ASP A 39 -9.19 -1.81 2.89
N LEU A 40 -9.64 -0.99 1.93
CA LEU A 40 -8.81 -0.58 0.80
C LEU A 40 -7.66 0.34 1.22
N PHE A 41 -7.93 1.29 2.12
CA PHE A 41 -6.91 2.18 2.67
C PHE A 41 -5.83 1.39 3.42
N GLU A 42 -6.21 0.46 4.30
CA GLU A 42 -5.28 -0.36 5.07
C GLU A 42 -4.37 -1.19 4.15
N LYS A 43 -4.95 -1.82 3.12
CA LYS A 43 -4.16 -2.58 2.13
C LYS A 43 -3.17 -1.71 1.37
N ARG A 44 -3.59 -0.52 0.94
CA ARG A 44 -2.71 0.43 0.24
C ARG A 44 -1.61 0.96 1.16
N PHE A 45 -1.97 1.26 2.41
CA PHE A 45 -1.03 1.73 3.41
C PHE A 45 0.01 0.67 3.76
N ALA A 46 -0.36 -0.62 3.82
CA ALA A 46 0.58 -1.72 4.04
C ALA A 46 1.66 -1.79 2.96
N VAL A 47 1.32 -1.62 1.68
CA VAL A 47 2.30 -1.57 0.58
C VAL A 47 3.23 -0.35 0.72
N TYR A 48 2.67 0.82 1.04
CA TYR A 48 3.46 2.03 1.26
C TYR A 48 4.44 1.85 2.43
N GLU A 49 3.95 1.34 3.56
CA GLU A 49 4.74 1.13 4.76
C GLU A 49 5.86 0.13 4.51
N ALA A 50 5.56 -0.98 3.82
CA ALA A 50 6.57 -1.97 3.44
C ALA A 50 7.70 -1.30 2.64
N ALA A 51 7.37 -0.54 1.60
CA ALA A 51 8.38 0.11 0.78
C ALA A 51 9.16 1.21 1.51
N ALA A 52 8.47 2.05 2.29
CA ALA A 52 9.11 3.11 3.07
C ALA A 52 10.03 2.54 4.15
N CYS A 53 9.60 1.48 4.84
CA CYS A 53 10.42 0.79 5.84
C CYS A 53 11.67 0.19 5.21
N PHE A 54 11.52 -0.44 4.05
CA PHE A 54 12.62 -1.09 3.37
C PHE A 54 13.69 -0.10 2.90
N ILE A 55 13.27 0.99 2.25
CA ILE A 55 14.17 2.08 1.82
C ILE A 55 14.91 2.65 3.03
N ARG A 56 14.19 2.93 4.13
CA ARG A 56 14.76 3.46 5.36
C ARG A 56 15.81 2.52 5.95
N ASP A 57 15.51 1.23 6.01
CA ASP A 57 16.43 0.23 6.56
C ASP A 57 17.67 0.06 5.67
N ALA A 58 17.52 0.07 4.35
CA ALA A 58 18.64 0.06 3.41
C ALA A 58 19.57 1.26 3.60
N ILE A 59 19.00 2.46 3.75
CA ILE A 59 19.77 3.69 3.97
C ILE A 59 20.47 3.67 5.34
N ARG A 60 19.78 3.22 6.39
CA ARG A 60 20.26 3.25 7.77
C ARG A 60 21.32 2.20 8.04
N LEU A 61 21.04 0.95 7.70
CA LEU A 61 21.91 -0.19 8.00
C LEU A 61 23.09 -0.26 7.05
N LYS A 62 22.97 0.33 5.84
CA LYS A 62 23.97 0.26 4.76
C LYS A 62 24.35 -1.18 4.37
N ASN A 63 23.55 -2.14 4.81
CA ASN A 63 23.70 -3.57 4.58
C ASN A 63 22.29 -4.15 4.53
N VAL A 64 21.90 -4.64 3.36
CA VAL A 64 20.63 -5.31 3.10
C VAL A 64 20.99 -6.72 2.67
N THR A 65 20.26 -7.71 3.15
CA THR A 65 20.48 -9.12 2.79
C THR A 65 19.51 -9.56 1.70
N HIS A 66 19.83 -10.66 1.01
CA HIS A 66 18.92 -11.28 0.05
C HIS A 66 17.58 -11.69 0.68
N ASP A 67 17.56 -12.14 1.94
CA ASP A 67 16.30 -12.49 2.62
C ASP A 67 15.33 -11.31 2.68
N ARG A 68 15.86 -10.12 3.02
CA ARG A 68 15.07 -8.90 3.05
C ARG A 68 14.47 -8.59 1.67
N ARG A 69 15.18 -8.87 0.58
CA ARG A 69 14.66 -8.66 -0.77
C ARG A 69 13.37 -9.46 -1.02
N PHE A 70 13.29 -10.70 -0.54
CA PHE A 70 12.08 -11.51 -0.68
C PHE A 70 10.94 -10.96 0.17
N ASP A 71 11.22 -10.54 1.40
CA ASP A 71 10.23 -9.89 2.27
C ASP A 71 9.60 -8.66 1.59
N TYR A 72 10.42 -7.85 0.92
CA TYR A 72 9.93 -6.69 0.16
C TYR A 72 9.01 -7.10 -0.98
N LEU A 73 9.46 -8.04 -1.82
CA LEU A 73 8.70 -8.49 -2.99
C LEU A 73 7.34 -9.09 -2.59
N GLU A 74 7.32 -9.91 -1.54
CA GLU A 74 6.09 -10.46 -0.98
C GLU A 74 5.14 -9.35 -0.50
N ALA A 75 5.68 -8.37 0.23
CA ALA A 75 4.89 -7.28 0.79
C ALA A 75 4.31 -6.34 -0.29
N ILE A 76 4.99 -6.19 -1.44
CA ILE A 76 4.49 -5.35 -2.54
C ILE A 76 3.70 -6.12 -3.60
N ASN A 77 3.61 -7.45 -3.53
CA ASN A 77 2.97 -8.26 -4.58
C ASN A 77 1.50 -7.88 -4.83
N SER A 78 0.79 -7.43 -3.79
CA SER A 78 -0.59 -6.93 -3.94
C SER A 78 -0.70 -5.59 -4.67
N ALA A 79 0.41 -4.88 -4.92
CA ALA A 79 0.40 -3.55 -5.50
C ALA A 79 -0.26 -3.51 -6.89
N MET A 80 -0.06 -4.55 -7.72
CA MET A 80 -0.66 -4.64 -9.05
C MET A 80 -2.20 -4.59 -9.05
N TRP A 81 -2.83 -4.90 -7.91
CA TRP A 81 -4.28 -4.89 -7.76
C TRP A 81 -4.80 -3.64 -7.04
N LEU A 82 -3.92 -2.88 -6.41
CA LEU A 82 -4.27 -1.77 -5.51
C LEU A 82 -3.99 -0.39 -6.10
N PHE A 83 -3.07 -0.32 -7.07
CA PHE A 83 -2.54 0.90 -7.66
C PHE A 83 -2.48 0.82 -9.18
N ASP A 84 -2.19 1.96 -9.81
CA ASP A 84 -1.89 2.05 -11.24
C ASP A 84 -0.47 1.58 -11.58
N ASP A 85 -0.20 1.48 -12.88
CA ASP A 85 1.11 1.10 -13.42
C ASP A 85 2.22 2.07 -12.96
N THR A 86 1.91 3.35 -12.72
CA THR A 86 2.91 4.34 -12.29
C THR A 86 3.49 3.99 -10.91
N VAL A 87 2.63 3.57 -9.97
CA VAL A 87 3.07 3.13 -8.64
C VAL A 87 3.79 1.79 -8.74
N VAL A 88 3.25 0.84 -9.52
CA VAL A 88 3.85 -0.50 -9.69
C VAL A 88 5.26 -0.39 -10.28
N ASP A 89 5.41 0.34 -11.38
CA ASP A 89 6.71 0.59 -12.01
C ASP A 89 7.68 1.26 -11.03
N HIS A 90 7.20 2.19 -10.18
CA HIS A 90 8.06 2.84 -9.20
C HIS A 90 8.56 1.88 -8.11
N LEU A 91 7.71 0.94 -7.67
CA LEU A 91 8.09 -0.11 -6.72
C LEU A 91 9.12 -1.06 -7.34
N ASP A 92 8.99 -1.39 -8.62
CA ASP A 92 9.96 -2.23 -9.34
C ASP A 92 11.32 -1.52 -9.52
N LEU A 93 11.33 -0.20 -9.71
CA LEU A 93 12.56 0.59 -9.70
C LEU A 93 13.24 0.55 -8.33
N ILE A 94 12.46 0.69 -7.24
CA ILE A 94 12.99 0.56 -5.87
C ILE A 94 13.60 -0.83 -5.67
N PHE A 95 12.92 -1.89 -6.10
CA PHE A 95 13.42 -3.26 -6.02
C PHE A 95 14.77 -3.43 -6.75
N SER A 96 14.87 -2.87 -7.96
CA SER A 96 16.07 -2.93 -8.77
C SER A 96 17.25 -2.20 -8.12
N GLU A 97 17.03 -1.00 -7.57
CA GLU A 97 18.05 -0.25 -6.83
C GLU A 97 18.52 -0.98 -5.57
N LEU A 98 17.60 -1.65 -4.87
CA LEU A 98 17.92 -2.47 -3.71
C LEU A 98 18.76 -3.68 -4.10
N TYR A 99 18.40 -4.37 -5.17
CA TYR A 99 19.17 -5.50 -5.70
C TYR A 99 20.61 -5.09 -6.01
N ASN A 100 20.77 -3.99 -6.75
CA ASN A 100 22.09 -3.46 -7.09
C ASN A 100 22.91 -3.04 -5.85
N LEU A 101 22.25 -2.54 -4.80
CA LEU A 101 22.90 -2.21 -3.53
C LEU A 101 23.40 -3.46 -2.79
N ILE A 102 22.63 -4.55 -2.81
CA ILE A 102 23.01 -5.83 -2.20
C ILE A 102 24.23 -6.39 -2.93
N GLU A 103 24.16 -6.51 -4.26
CA GLU A 103 25.29 -7.00 -5.09
C GLU A 103 26.55 -6.16 -4.85
N ALA A 104 26.44 -4.82 -4.89
CA ALA A 104 27.58 -3.94 -4.64
C ALA A 104 28.14 -4.09 -3.21
N THR A 105 27.33 -4.48 -2.23
CA THR A 105 27.79 -4.73 -0.87
C THR A 105 28.55 -6.04 -0.77
N GLU A 106 28.08 -7.09 -1.46
CA GLU A 106 28.72 -8.39 -1.52
C GLU A 106 30.05 -8.33 -2.29
N GLU A 107 30.10 -7.64 -3.42
CA GLU A 107 31.35 -7.40 -4.18
C GLU A 107 32.42 -6.68 -3.33
N ILE A 108 32.04 -5.71 -2.50
CA ILE A 108 33.00 -5.02 -1.62
C ILE A 108 33.55 -5.96 -0.54
N ALA A 109 32.78 -6.99 -0.16
CA ALA A 109 33.17 -7.96 0.84
C ALA A 109 34.19 -8.98 0.31
N THR A 110 34.34 -9.16 -1.02
CA THR A 110 35.31 -10.10 -1.62
C THR A 110 36.76 -9.60 -1.63
N GLU A 111 37.08 -8.60 -0.81
CA GLU A 111 38.41 -7.99 -0.66
C GLU A 111 39.12 -7.61 -1.98
N PRO A 112 38.49 -6.76 -2.81
CA PRO A 112 39.11 -6.28 -4.05
C PRO A 112 40.32 -5.37 -3.76
N ASP A 113 41.15 -5.17 -4.78
CA ASP A 113 42.27 -4.21 -4.72
C ASP A 113 41.79 -2.79 -4.39
N SER A 114 42.73 -1.89 -4.04
CA SER A 114 42.40 -0.55 -3.54
C SER A 114 41.62 0.30 -4.55
N ASP A 115 41.91 0.17 -5.84
CA ASP A 115 41.29 0.99 -6.89
C ASP A 115 39.90 0.48 -7.22
N GLN A 116 39.74 -0.85 -7.34
CA GLN A 116 38.45 -1.52 -7.48
C GLN A 116 37.54 -1.22 -6.29
N ARG A 117 38.07 -1.32 -5.06
CA ARG A 117 37.32 -0.99 -3.84
C ARG A 117 36.79 0.44 -3.86
N LYS A 118 37.60 1.41 -4.30
CA LYS A 118 37.19 2.82 -4.38
C LYS A 118 36.07 3.03 -5.39
N ALA A 119 36.14 2.38 -6.56
CA ALA A 119 35.09 2.41 -7.58
C ALA A 119 33.79 1.80 -7.05
N MET A 120 33.85 0.63 -6.41
CA MET A 120 32.68 -0.05 -5.83
C MET A 120 32.02 0.77 -4.71
N ILE A 121 32.81 1.39 -3.81
CA ILE A 121 32.27 2.28 -2.77
C ILE A 121 31.54 3.48 -3.40
N THR A 122 32.09 4.03 -4.50
CA THR A 122 31.46 5.14 -5.22
C THR A 122 30.13 4.71 -5.84
N ARG A 123 30.09 3.53 -6.47
CA ARG A 123 28.88 2.93 -7.02
C ARG A 123 27.81 2.68 -5.94
N LYS A 124 28.21 2.08 -4.81
CA LYS A 124 27.34 1.86 -3.63
C LYS A 124 26.74 3.17 -3.10
N LYS A 125 27.53 4.25 -3.05
CA LYS A 125 27.01 5.58 -2.67
C LYS A 125 25.97 6.10 -3.67
N GLY A 126 26.14 5.80 -4.96
CA GLY A 126 25.15 6.10 -6.00
C GLY A 126 23.79 5.48 -5.70
N TYR A 127 23.75 4.16 -5.48
CA TYR A 127 22.50 3.46 -5.14
C TYR A 127 21.84 3.99 -3.85
N LEU A 128 22.63 4.28 -2.82
CA LEU A 128 22.09 4.89 -1.59
C LEU A 128 21.51 6.29 -1.83
N ASN A 129 22.05 7.07 -2.76
CA ASN A 129 21.49 8.36 -3.14
C ASN A 129 20.21 8.20 -3.94
N ASN A 130 20.16 7.25 -4.88
CA ASN A 130 18.94 6.93 -5.63
C ASN A 130 17.82 6.50 -4.68
N LEU A 131 18.09 5.62 -3.71
CA LEU A 131 17.10 5.22 -2.71
C LEU A 131 16.54 6.39 -1.89
N ARG A 132 17.34 7.42 -1.60
CA ARG A 132 16.84 8.65 -0.95
C ARG A 132 15.89 9.43 -1.85
N LEU A 133 16.17 9.49 -3.15
CA LEU A 133 15.27 10.09 -4.13
C LEU A 133 13.95 9.30 -4.19
N HIS A 134 14.04 7.97 -4.28
CA HIS A 134 12.87 7.08 -4.23
C HIS A 134 12.07 7.26 -2.94
N GLN A 135 12.70 7.47 -1.78
CA GLN A 135 11.97 7.73 -0.54
C GLN A 135 11.03 8.94 -0.66
N THR A 136 11.49 9.99 -1.36
CA THR A 136 10.72 11.23 -1.56
C THR A 136 9.65 11.02 -2.63
N THR A 137 10.02 10.40 -3.75
CA THR A 137 9.11 10.11 -4.86
C THR A 137 7.99 9.14 -4.45
N LEU A 138 8.30 8.11 -3.64
CA LEU A 138 7.34 7.15 -3.12
C LEU A 138 6.16 7.83 -2.43
N HIS A 139 6.44 8.82 -1.58
CA HIS A 139 5.38 9.59 -0.93
C HIS A 139 4.52 10.33 -1.95
N SER A 140 5.14 10.97 -2.95
CA SER A 140 4.44 11.73 -3.99
C SER A 140 3.53 10.83 -4.84
N VAL A 141 4.02 9.68 -5.30
CA VAL A 141 3.26 8.78 -6.19
C VAL A 141 2.16 8.03 -5.45
N MET A 142 2.35 7.69 -4.18
CA MET A 142 1.33 6.98 -3.39
C MET A 142 0.35 7.92 -2.69
N ALA A 143 0.67 9.21 -2.51
CA ALA A 143 -0.19 10.16 -1.82
C ALA A 143 -1.65 10.21 -2.34
N PRO A 144 -1.94 10.16 -3.66
CA PRO A 144 -3.32 10.13 -4.15
C PRO A 144 -4.12 8.94 -3.61
N TYR A 145 -3.48 7.80 -3.40
CA TYR A 145 -4.09 6.54 -2.97
C TYR A 145 -4.27 6.44 -1.44
N LEU A 146 -3.50 7.22 -0.69
CA LEU A 146 -3.48 7.24 0.78
C LEU A 146 -4.29 8.40 1.36
N ARG A 147 -5.02 9.15 0.52
CA ARG A 147 -5.97 10.17 1.00
C ARG A 147 -7.31 9.52 1.29
N PHE A 148 -7.86 9.82 2.46
CA PHE A 148 -9.21 9.40 2.85
C PHE A 148 -10.30 10.29 2.21
N THR A 149 -10.12 10.67 0.94
CA THR A 149 -11.03 11.58 0.22
C THR A 149 -11.82 10.82 -0.84
N GLU A 150 -13.07 11.23 -1.08
CA GLU A 150 -14.06 10.48 -1.89
C GLU A 150 -13.74 10.37 -3.39
N ASN A 151 -12.71 11.08 -3.88
CA ASN A 151 -12.38 11.14 -5.30
C ASN A 151 -10.91 10.74 -5.52
N VAL A 152 -10.66 9.43 -5.65
CA VAL A 152 -9.46 8.97 -6.35
C VAL A 152 -9.89 8.78 -7.80
N GLN A 153 -9.43 9.66 -8.70
CA GLN A 153 -9.57 9.43 -10.13
C GLN A 153 -8.66 8.25 -10.48
N THR A 154 -9.24 7.05 -10.53
CA THR A 154 -8.67 5.88 -11.21
C THR A 154 -8.91 6.01 -12.71
#